data_AF-A0A4S4DFT8-F1
#
_entry.id   AF-A0A4S4DFT8-F1
#
_cell.length_a   1.000
_cell.length_b   1.000
_cell.length_c   1.000
_cell.angle_alpha   90.00
_cell.angle_beta   90.00
_cell.angle_gamma   90.00
#
_symmetry.space_group_name_H-M   'P 1'
#
loop_
_entity.id
_entity.type
_entity.pdbx_description
1 polymer ?
#
loop_
_entity_poly.entity_id
_entity_poly.type
_entity_poly.pdbx_seq_one_letter_code
_entity_poly.pdbx_strand_id
1 'polypeptide(L)'
;MDSLESSTPASENPYTLLFKATTMIPISHYALGLLIVGVVFLYNFLEFHFFEDLVFRGSPVTLTYNSCSEIYQGVASKCRILHGRYLTTPWLSSPHIQTTFLNFFGRPPAFCYRRQIFHTSDGGTIALDWLMSSDVSGDAIYRNSSISKDDTTPIMVVIPGLTSDSTSPYIKHIAFNTAKRGWNVVVGNHRGLGGISVTSDCFYNAGWTEDTREVIHYLHHEYAKAPLFAVGTSIGANILSRSIRDFDNYATCLVGKFETVDTYYRRCSSSSFVGHVSVPLLCISALDDPVCTKEAIPWDECRANKNIVLATTKHGGHLAFFEGLTATSLWWVGATFEFLSILHCSSYMHIQNKTQNPEPHSSFESSIDQGPYLNITDGMVAAMGNDLVTNDVVEDLQEVQRSPDQETDEAVLDSKQGELITEAKPSHTANTGQTSKQAAGGIKDGLSFDITNPIRRCLNHLSRQNRTSMWLLGYIAIVSTWPLVGAAIRAVFNKKLRSALPAKLQRA
;
A
#
# COMPACT_ATOMS: atom_id res chain seq x y z
N MET A 1 -46.96 74.37 -15.01
CA MET A 1 -45.63 73.72 -14.93
C MET A 1 -45.31 73.70 -13.45
N ASP A 2 -45.47 72.53 -12.82
CA ASP A 2 -44.63 72.04 -11.72
C ASP A 2 -45.16 70.65 -11.36
N SER A 3 -44.32 69.68 -11.66
CA SER A 3 -44.56 68.24 -11.69
C SER A 3 -44.57 67.66 -10.28
N LEU A 4 -45.64 66.92 -9.97
CA LEU A 4 -45.68 65.94 -8.89
C LEU A 4 -44.68 64.82 -9.20
N GLU A 5 -43.54 64.81 -8.51
CA GLU A 5 -42.69 63.63 -8.43
C GLU A 5 -43.33 62.60 -7.50
N SER A 6 -43.89 61.55 -8.10
CA SER A 6 -44.26 60.33 -7.39
C SER A 6 -42.97 59.55 -7.08
N SER A 7 -42.54 59.55 -5.83
CA SER A 7 -41.49 58.65 -5.36
C SER A 7 -42.02 57.21 -5.31
N THR A 8 -41.70 56.41 -6.32
CA THR A 8 -41.82 54.95 -6.26
C THR A 8 -40.80 54.43 -5.23
N PRO A 9 -41.18 53.53 -4.30
CA PRO A 9 -40.19 52.94 -3.41
C PRO A 9 -39.26 52.09 -4.27
N ALA A 10 -37.97 52.42 -4.25
CA ALA A 10 -36.94 51.58 -4.84
C ALA A 10 -37.14 50.16 -4.31
N SER A 11 -37.34 49.19 -5.21
CA SER A 11 -37.45 47.77 -4.82
C SER A 11 -36.19 47.42 -4.04
N GLU A 12 -36.30 47.24 -2.73
CA GLU A 12 -35.15 46.91 -1.89
C GLU A 12 -34.48 45.68 -2.50
N ASN A 13 -33.19 45.82 -2.75
CA ASN A 13 -32.40 44.75 -3.36
C ASN A 13 -32.57 43.49 -2.50
N PRO A 14 -32.97 42.35 -3.06
CA PRO A 14 -33.23 41.12 -2.30
C PRO A 14 -32.02 40.68 -1.46
N TYR A 15 -30.79 40.98 -1.90
CA TYR A 15 -29.58 40.72 -1.11
C TYR A 15 -29.45 41.62 0.12
N THR A 16 -29.92 42.86 0.05
CA THR A 16 -29.92 43.79 1.20
C THR A 16 -30.94 43.37 2.25
N LEU A 17 -32.12 42.90 1.82
CA LEU A 17 -33.13 42.30 2.69
C LEU A 17 -32.60 41.04 3.37
N LEU A 18 -31.95 40.15 2.61
CA LEU A 18 -31.33 38.94 3.17
C LEU A 18 -30.25 39.27 4.20
N PHE A 19 -29.38 40.24 3.90
CA PHE A 19 -28.32 40.68 4.82
C PHE A 19 -28.92 41.24 6.11
N LYS A 20 -29.92 42.12 6.01
CA LYS A 20 -30.60 42.68 7.19
C LYS A 20 -31.24 41.58 8.04
N ALA A 21 -31.92 40.63 7.40
CA ALA A 21 -32.49 39.46 8.09
C ALA A 21 -31.41 38.63 8.81
N THR A 22 -30.25 38.37 8.17
CA THR A 22 -29.14 37.64 8.80
C THR A 22 -28.54 38.40 9.99
N THR A 23 -28.43 39.72 9.92
CA THR A 23 -27.91 40.53 11.06
C THR A 23 -28.86 40.60 12.24
N MET A 24 -30.15 40.30 12.06
CA MET A 24 -31.14 40.23 13.14
C MET A 24 -31.09 38.91 13.91
N ILE A 25 -30.42 37.88 13.38
CA ILE A 25 -30.23 36.61 14.08
C ILE A 25 -29.17 36.80 15.19
N PRO A 26 -29.45 36.42 16.45
CA PRO A 26 -28.47 36.56 17.52
C PRO A 26 -27.18 35.77 17.25
N ILE A 27 -26.02 36.36 17.58
CA ILE A 27 -24.69 35.74 17.39
C ILE A 27 -24.59 34.35 18.02
N SER A 28 -25.31 34.10 19.12
CA SER A 28 -25.40 32.80 19.78
C SER A 28 -25.91 31.68 18.85
N HIS A 29 -26.80 31.99 17.90
CA HIS A 29 -27.32 31.00 16.96
C HIS A 29 -26.28 30.66 15.88
N TYR A 30 -25.50 31.64 15.42
CA TYR A 30 -24.37 31.39 14.54
C TYR A 30 -23.27 30.58 15.23
N ALA A 31 -22.96 30.90 16.49
CA ALA A 31 -22.00 30.14 17.29
C ALA A 31 -22.47 28.68 17.52
N LEU A 32 -23.77 28.48 17.83
CA LEU A 32 -24.36 27.16 17.94
C LEU A 32 -24.34 26.40 16.60
N GLY A 33 -24.68 27.07 15.50
CA GLY A 33 -24.60 26.50 14.16
C GLY A 33 -23.19 26.06 13.79
N LEU A 34 -22.19 26.91 14.03
CA LEU A 34 -20.77 26.58 13.83
C LEU A 34 -20.30 25.45 14.74
N LEU A 35 -20.77 25.40 15.99
CA LEU A 35 -20.48 24.30 16.91
C LEU A 35 -21.07 22.98 16.39
N ILE A 36 -22.33 22.98 15.95
CA ILE A 36 -22.97 21.79 15.37
C ILE A 36 -22.22 21.33 14.12
N VAL A 37 -21.90 22.25 13.21
CA VAL A 37 -21.11 21.94 12.00
C VAL A 37 -19.73 21.40 12.38
N GLY A 38 -19.07 21.99 13.37
CA GLY A 38 -17.78 21.53 13.88
C GLY A 38 -17.85 20.13 14.50
N VAL A 39 -18.90 19.83 15.27
CA VAL A 39 -19.14 18.51 15.86
C VAL A 39 -19.43 17.47 14.78
N VAL A 40 -20.28 17.80 13.80
CA VAL A 40 -20.57 16.91 12.65
C VAL A 40 -19.31 16.66 11.84
N PHE A 41 -18.53 17.70 11.56
CA PHE A 41 -17.24 17.57 10.88
C PHE A 41 -16.31 16.66 11.67
N LEU A 42 -16.17 16.87 12.98
CA LEU A 42 -15.28 16.07 13.83
C LEU A 42 -15.75 14.61 13.93
N TYR A 43 -17.06 14.37 14.02
CA TYR A 43 -17.66 13.04 14.01
C TYR A 43 -17.30 12.27 12.74
N ASN A 44 -17.46 12.90 11.58
CA ASN A 44 -17.11 12.30 10.29
C ASN A 44 -15.58 12.18 10.12
N PHE A 45 -14.83 13.21 10.50
CA PHE A 45 -13.38 13.25 10.36
C PHE A 45 -12.67 12.20 11.22
N LEU A 46 -13.18 11.92 12.42
CA LEU A 46 -12.65 10.88 13.30
C LEU A 46 -13.31 9.51 13.07
N GLU A 47 -14.21 9.40 12.10
CA GLU A 47 -14.96 8.18 11.79
C GLU A 47 -15.61 7.59 13.06
N PHE A 48 -16.27 8.45 13.84
CA PHE A 48 -17.07 7.95 14.95
C PHE A 48 -18.31 7.27 14.38
N HIS A 49 -18.56 6.01 14.76
CA HIS A 49 -19.79 5.27 14.42
C HIS A 49 -20.68 5.07 15.66
N PHE A 50 -20.57 5.98 16.64
CA PHE A 50 -21.20 5.85 17.96
C PHE A 50 -22.70 5.59 17.89
N PHE A 51 -23.44 6.40 17.11
CA PHE A 51 -24.90 6.28 17.04
C PHE A 51 -25.34 5.03 16.30
N GLU A 52 -24.62 4.67 15.24
CA GLU A 52 -24.86 3.45 14.46
C GLU A 52 -24.70 2.21 15.37
N ASP A 53 -23.58 2.12 16.08
CA ASP A 53 -23.28 0.98 16.93
C ASP A 53 -24.20 0.90 18.16
N LEU A 54 -24.60 2.05 18.71
CA LEU A 54 -25.54 2.11 19.84
C LEU A 54 -26.95 1.67 19.45
N VAL A 55 -27.43 2.08 18.27
CA VAL A 55 -28.81 1.81 17.80
C VAL A 55 -28.92 0.40 17.21
N PHE A 56 -27.98 -0.01 16.35
CA PHE A 56 -28.07 -1.26 15.60
C PHE A 56 -27.46 -2.48 16.30
N ARG A 57 -26.91 -2.29 17.52
CA ARG A 57 -26.31 -3.34 18.37
C ARG A 57 -25.26 -4.15 17.60
N GLY A 58 -24.30 -3.46 17.00
CA GLY A 58 -23.16 -4.01 16.25
C GLY A 58 -23.52 -4.69 14.92
N SER A 59 -22.53 -5.28 14.26
CA SER A 59 -22.63 -5.78 12.87
C SER A 59 -22.37 -7.28 12.78
N PRO A 60 -23.06 -8.01 11.90
CA PRO A 60 -22.74 -9.42 11.65
C PRO A 60 -21.33 -9.55 11.08
N VAL A 61 -20.63 -10.62 11.45
CA VAL A 61 -19.32 -10.93 10.86
C VAL A 61 -19.54 -11.51 9.47
N THR A 62 -19.05 -10.83 8.44
CA THR A 62 -19.09 -11.31 7.05
C THR A 62 -17.89 -12.22 6.79
N LEU A 63 -18.14 -13.41 6.27
CA LEU A 63 -17.11 -14.38 5.88
C LEU A 63 -17.11 -14.55 4.37
N THR A 64 -15.94 -14.38 3.75
CA THR A 64 -15.73 -14.68 2.33
C THR A 64 -14.90 -15.95 2.22
N TYR A 65 -15.44 -16.98 1.58
CA TYR A 65 -14.79 -18.27 1.41
C TYR A 65 -15.29 -18.96 0.14
N ASN A 66 -14.48 -19.88 -0.39
CA ASN A 66 -14.91 -20.74 -1.49
C ASN A 66 -15.98 -21.72 -0.99
N SER A 67 -17.08 -21.87 -1.73
CA SER A 67 -18.20 -22.77 -1.37
C SER A 67 -17.78 -24.22 -1.12
N CYS A 68 -16.69 -24.67 -1.75
CA CYS A 68 -16.11 -26.01 -1.60
C CYS A 68 -15.00 -26.09 -0.54
N SER A 69 -14.80 -25.05 0.29
CA SER A 69 -13.74 -25.02 1.29
C SER A 69 -13.96 -26.04 2.42
N GLU A 70 -13.17 -27.11 2.42
CA GLU A 70 -13.16 -28.10 3.51
C GLU A 70 -12.79 -27.48 4.86
N ILE A 71 -11.91 -26.47 4.87
CA ILE A 71 -11.54 -25.74 6.09
C ILE A 71 -12.74 -24.97 6.64
N TYR A 72 -13.52 -24.33 5.76
CA TYR A 72 -14.74 -23.67 6.20
C TYR A 72 -15.71 -24.69 6.81
N GLN A 73 -16.03 -25.76 6.06
CA GLN A 73 -17.00 -26.77 6.52
C GLN A 73 -16.55 -27.52 7.77
N GLY A 74 -15.26 -27.84 7.86
CA GLY A 74 -14.67 -28.60 8.95
C GLY A 74 -14.38 -27.80 10.22
N VAL A 75 -14.04 -26.50 10.08
CA VAL A 75 -13.52 -25.66 11.17
C VAL A 75 -14.32 -24.37 11.34
N ALA A 76 -14.34 -23.51 10.32
CA ALA A 76 -14.90 -22.16 10.48
C ALA A 76 -16.41 -22.19 10.78
N SER A 77 -17.17 -23.07 10.12
CA SER A 77 -18.61 -23.31 10.34
C SER A 77 -18.96 -23.62 11.79
N LYS A 78 -18.03 -24.25 12.53
CA LYS A 78 -18.18 -24.62 13.94
C LYS A 78 -17.78 -23.49 14.90
N CYS A 79 -17.15 -22.43 14.39
CA CYS A 79 -16.74 -21.26 15.17
C CYS A 79 -17.92 -20.33 15.43
N ARG A 80 -18.54 -20.45 16.60
CA ARG A 80 -19.71 -19.64 17.00
C ARG A 80 -19.46 -18.13 16.96
N ILE A 81 -18.26 -17.69 17.34
CA ILE A 81 -17.92 -16.25 17.35
C ILE A 81 -17.91 -15.67 15.93
N LEU A 82 -17.43 -16.43 14.93
CA LEU A 82 -17.40 -16.00 13.53
C LEU A 82 -18.78 -15.91 12.88
N HIS A 83 -19.77 -16.60 13.43
CA HIS A 83 -21.16 -16.55 12.98
C HIS A 83 -22.03 -15.62 13.84
N GLY A 84 -21.40 -14.92 14.80
CA GLY A 84 -22.06 -13.96 15.68
C GLY A 84 -22.03 -12.53 15.12
N ARG A 85 -22.43 -11.59 15.98
CA ARG A 85 -22.28 -10.15 15.74
C ARG A 85 -21.10 -9.62 16.53
N TYR A 86 -20.28 -8.78 15.91
CA TYR A 86 -19.28 -8.01 16.61
C TYR A 86 -19.92 -6.74 17.18
N LEU A 87 -19.85 -6.60 18.51
CA LEU A 87 -20.34 -5.44 19.24
C LEU A 87 -19.15 -4.54 19.56
N THR A 88 -18.93 -3.53 18.73
CA THR A 88 -17.98 -2.45 19.03
C THR A 88 -18.43 -1.74 20.31
N THR A 89 -17.45 -1.30 21.11
CA THR A 89 -17.75 -0.41 22.23
C THR A 89 -18.14 0.94 21.64
N PRO A 90 -19.37 1.46 21.82
CA PRO A 90 -19.87 2.57 21.00
C PRO A 90 -18.98 3.82 21.00
N TRP A 91 -18.41 4.20 22.15
CA TRP A 91 -17.50 5.35 22.28
C TRP A 91 -16.09 5.09 21.74
N LEU A 92 -15.78 3.84 21.42
CA LEU A 92 -14.54 3.39 20.80
C LEU A 92 -14.83 2.81 19.41
N SER A 93 -15.87 3.27 18.72
CA SER A 93 -16.25 2.79 17.39
C SER A 93 -15.29 3.24 16.28
N SER A 94 -14.53 4.32 16.51
CA SER A 94 -13.51 4.80 15.57
C SER A 94 -12.33 3.83 15.46
N PRO A 95 -11.94 3.41 14.24
CA PRO A 95 -10.83 2.47 14.02
C PRO A 95 -9.48 3.03 14.51
N HIS A 96 -9.28 4.35 14.35
CA HIS A 96 -8.07 5.04 14.80
C HIS A 96 -7.97 5.06 16.32
N ILE A 97 -9.08 5.33 17.00
CA ILE A 97 -9.13 5.37 18.46
C ILE A 97 -8.97 3.94 19.00
N GLN A 98 -9.58 2.91 18.41
CA GLN A 98 -9.36 1.51 18.83
C GLN A 98 -7.89 1.12 18.81
N THR A 99 -7.21 1.42 17.71
CA THR A 99 -5.78 1.11 17.52
C THR A 99 -4.92 1.80 18.58
N THR A 100 -5.22 3.07 18.85
CA THR A 100 -4.48 3.87 19.83
C THR A 100 -4.79 3.42 21.26
N PHE A 101 -6.07 3.21 21.57
CA PHE A 101 -6.59 2.87 22.90
C PHE A 101 -5.99 1.57 23.45
N LEU A 102 -5.80 0.56 22.60
CA LEU A 102 -5.18 -0.71 22.98
C LEU A 102 -3.81 -0.52 23.67
N ASN A 103 -2.99 0.41 23.17
CA ASN A 103 -1.65 0.64 23.73
C ASN A 103 -1.69 1.32 25.10
N PHE A 104 -2.71 2.14 25.38
CA PHE A 104 -2.82 2.89 26.64
C PHE A 104 -3.66 2.17 27.71
N PHE A 105 -4.71 1.48 27.28
CA PHE A 105 -5.75 0.95 28.16
C PHE A 105 -6.06 -0.53 27.90
N GLY A 106 -5.23 -1.23 27.10
CA GLY A 106 -5.43 -2.63 26.74
C GLY A 106 -5.37 -3.64 27.89
N ARG A 107 -4.99 -3.22 29.11
CA ARG A 107 -4.93 -4.07 30.33
C ARG A 107 -4.33 -5.45 30.08
N PRO A 108 -3.06 -5.53 29.62
CA PRO A 108 -2.44 -6.81 29.31
C PRO A 108 -2.33 -7.69 30.56
N PRO A 109 -2.45 -9.02 30.42
CA PRO A 109 -2.20 -9.94 31.52
C PRO A 109 -0.77 -9.81 32.07
N ALA A 110 -0.62 -10.01 33.38
CA ALA A 110 0.66 -9.99 34.07
C ALA A 110 1.26 -11.40 34.07
N PHE A 111 2.38 -11.55 33.36
CA PHE A 111 3.21 -12.76 33.31
C PHE A 111 4.57 -12.38 32.74
N CYS A 112 5.55 -13.27 32.87
CA CYS A 112 6.89 -13.14 32.31
C CYS A 112 7.08 -14.20 31.22
N TYR A 113 7.70 -13.81 30.11
CA TYR A 113 8.15 -14.78 29.11
C TYR A 113 9.49 -15.36 29.52
N ARG A 114 9.74 -16.61 29.11
CA ARG A 114 11.08 -17.18 29.05
C ARG A 114 11.68 -16.86 27.69
N ARG A 115 12.76 -16.08 27.67
CA ARG A 115 13.45 -15.72 26.43
C ARG A 115 14.44 -16.80 26.00
N GLN A 116 14.43 -17.10 24.71
CA GLN A 116 15.45 -17.84 23.98
C GLN A 116 16.01 -16.93 22.89
N ILE A 117 17.34 -16.85 22.77
CA ILE A 117 17.99 -16.15 21.65
C ILE A 117 18.21 -17.15 20.53
N PHE A 118 17.54 -16.91 19.41
CA PHE A 118 17.68 -17.69 18.19
C PHE A 118 18.66 -16.98 17.26
N HIS A 119 19.61 -17.75 16.71
CA HIS A 119 20.58 -17.24 15.75
C HIS A 119 20.16 -17.71 14.36
N THR A 120 20.02 -16.76 13.44
CA THR A 120 19.70 -17.06 12.04
C THR A 120 20.95 -17.47 11.27
N SER A 121 20.75 -18.10 10.12
CA SER A 121 21.84 -18.59 9.25
C SER A 121 22.83 -17.51 8.82
N ASP A 122 22.39 -16.25 8.71
CA ASP A 122 23.19 -15.08 8.37
C ASP A 122 23.86 -14.38 9.58
N GLY A 123 23.82 -15.00 10.77
CA GLY A 123 24.37 -14.42 12.01
C GLY A 123 23.49 -13.35 12.66
N GLY A 124 22.29 -13.12 12.13
CA GLY A 124 21.25 -12.35 12.78
C GLY A 124 20.77 -13.00 14.08
N THR A 125 20.09 -12.20 14.92
CA THR A 125 19.52 -12.68 16.18
C THR A 125 18.06 -12.30 16.30
N ILE A 126 17.28 -13.23 16.82
CA ILE A 126 15.84 -13.12 17.04
C ILE A 126 15.53 -13.52 18.48
N ALA A 127 14.73 -12.72 19.17
CA ALA A 127 14.22 -13.07 20.49
C ALA A 127 12.97 -13.94 20.34
N LEU A 128 13.05 -15.19 20.78
CA LEU A 128 11.90 -16.09 20.93
C LEU A 128 11.41 -16.03 22.38
N ASP A 129 10.24 -15.46 22.59
CA ASP A 129 9.67 -15.28 23.92
C ASP A 129 8.58 -16.33 24.18
N TRP A 130 8.88 -17.26 25.09
CA TRP A 130 8.04 -18.41 25.39
C TRP A 130 7.12 -18.17 26.59
N LEU A 131 5.87 -18.62 26.45
CA LEU A 131 4.92 -18.74 27.55
C LEU A 131 4.30 -20.14 27.50
N MET A 132 4.61 -20.95 28.51
CA MET A 132 4.11 -22.32 28.59
C MET A 132 2.77 -22.37 29.31
N SER A 133 1.96 -23.39 28.99
CA SER A 133 0.72 -23.66 29.73
C SER A 133 0.94 -23.83 31.24
N SER A 134 2.07 -24.46 31.62
CA SER A 134 2.47 -24.65 33.02
C SER A 134 2.71 -23.35 33.76
N ASP A 135 3.18 -22.31 33.07
CA ASP A 135 3.51 -21.01 33.68
C ASP A 135 2.25 -20.25 34.12
N VAL A 136 1.10 -20.55 33.49
CA VAL A 136 -0.18 -19.88 33.75
C VAL A 136 -1.10 -20.71 34.64
N SER A 137 -0.89 -22.03 34.74
CA SER A 137 -1.79 -22.96 35.45
C SER A 137 -1.56 -23.05 36.97
N GLY A 138 -0.61 -22.28 37.53
CA GLY A 138 -0.37 -22.22 38.99
C GLY A 138 0.41 -23.40 39.59
N ASP A 139 0.70 -24.44 38.80
CA ASP A 139 1.48 -25.63 39.18
C ASP A 139 3.01 -25.39 39.14
N ALA A 140 3.42 -24.12 39.09
CA ALA A 140 4.76 -23.65 38.73
C ALA A 140 5.85 -23.92 39.79
N ILE A 141 5.56 -24.63 40.88
CA ILE A 141 6.51 -24.72 42.00
C ILE A 141 7.66 -25.71 41.73
N TYR A 142 7.51 -26.77 40.92
CA TYR A 142 8.61 -27.76 40.75
C TYR A 142 8.60 -28.55 39.43
N ARG A 143 8.63 -27.92 38.25
CA ARG A 143 9.01 -28.64 37.01
C ARG A 143 10.11 -27.93 36.26
N ASN A 144 11.21 -28.65 36.01
CA ASN A 144 12.24 -28.26 35.06
C ASN A 144 11.56 -27.91 33.73
N SER A 145 11.74 -26.65 33.32
CA SER A 145 10.93 -25.95 32.33
C SER A 145 11.31 -26.22 30.88
N SER A 146 11.93 -27.38 30.59
CA SER A 146 12.25 -27.81 29.24
C SER A 146 11.10 -28.64 28.67
N ILE A 147 10.55 -28.23 27.52
CA ILE A 147 9.62 -29.05 26.73
C ILE A 147 10.37 -30.33 26.34
N SER A 148 9.80 -31.49 26.65
CA SER A 148 10.35 -32.79 26.23
C SER A 148 10.19 -32.94 24.71
N LYS A 149 11.14 -33.61 24.04
CA LYS A 149 11.00 -33.93 22.60
C LYS A 149 9.79 -34.83 22.29
N ASP A 150 9.31 -35.55 23.31
CA ASP A 150 8.13 -36.39 23.23
C ASP A 150 6.82 -35.68 23.59
N ASP A 151 6.88 -34.38 23.91
CA ASP A 151 5.70 -33.59 24.26
C ASP A 151 4.79 -33.39 23.04
N THR A 152 3.50 -33.67 23.22
CA THR A 152 2.45 -33.51 22.20
C THR A 152 1.62 -32.25 22.40
N THR A 153 1.97 -31.42 23.39
CA THR A 153 1.28 -30.16 23.69
C THR A 153 1.39 -29.22 22.49
N PRO A 154 0.28 -28.71 21.94
CA PRO A 154 0.32 -27.83 20.77
C PRO A 154 1.14 -26.56 21.03
N ILE A 155 1.87 -26.11 20.01
CA ILE A 155 2.66 -24.89 20.04
C ILE A 155 2.04 -23.86 19.07
N MET A 156 1.75 -22.66 19.58
CA MET A 156 1.34 -21.52 18.79
C MET A 156 2.50 -20.55 18.60
N VAL A 157 2.93 -20.36 17.35
CA VAL A 157 3.90 -19.35 16.92
C VAL A 157 3.15 -18.05 16.62
N VAL A 158 3.50 -16.98 17.34
CA VAL A 158 2.89 -15.65 17.17
C VAL A 158 3.90 -14.71 16.54
N ILE A 159 3.54 -14.12 15.39
CA ILE A 159 4.37 -13.13 14.68
C ILE A 159 3.78 -11.72 14.87
N PRO A 160 4.47 -10.81 15.59
CA PRO A 160 3.97 -9.47 15.85
C PRO A 160 3.77 -8.60 14.61
N GLY A 161 3.05 -7.49 14.80
CA GLY A 161 2.82 -6.46 13.79
C GLY A 161 3.98 -5.47 13.67
N LEU A 162 3.77 -4.42 12.88
CA LEU A 162 4.77 -3.36 12.69
C LEU A 162 5.06 -2.66 14.02
N THR A 163 6.34 -2.42 14.32
CA THR A 163 6.80 -1.71 15.55
C THR A 163 6.30 -2.34 16.86
N SER A 164 5.99 -3.64 16.84
CA SER A 164 5.42 -4.38 17.97
C SER A 164 6.30 -5.56 18.34
N ASP A 165 6.24 -5.99 19.60
CA ASP A 165 6.97 -7.14 20.12
C ASP A 165 6.12 -7.94 21.11
N SER A 166 6.74 -8.92 21.77
CA SER A 166 6.10 -9.78 22.78
C SER A 166 5.44 -9.02 23.94
N THR A 167 5.87 -7.79 24.21
CA THR A 167 5.34 -6.97 25.31
C THR A 167 4.06 -6.23 24.94
N SER A 168 3.74 -6.13 23.65
CA SER A 168 2.55 -5.43 23.15
C SER A 168 1.24 -6.03 23.72
N PRO A 169 0.25 -5.21 24.10
CA PRO A 169 -0.92 -5.71 24.82
C PRO A 169 -1.71 -6.82 24.12
N TYR A 170 -1.92 -6.71 22.81
CA TYR A 170 -2.63 -7.73 22.04
C TYR A 170 -1.85 -9.05 21.93
N ILE A 171 -0.51 -9.00 21.86
CA ILE A 171 0.35 -10.18 21.89
C ILE A 171 0.26 -10.86 23.25
N LYS A 172 0.28 -10.09 24.34
CA LYS A 172 0.12 -10.64 25.68
C LYS A 172 -1.25 -11.29 25.90
N HIS A 173 -2.32 -10.71 25.33
CA HIS A 173 -3.67 -11.30 25.40
C HIS A 173 -3.77 -12.62 24.65
N ILE A 174 -3.27 -12.71 23.41
CA ILE A 174 -3.32 -13.97 22.65
C ILE A 174 -2.43 -15.04 23.29
N ALA A 175 -1.23 -14.67 23.75
CA ALA A 175 -0.32 -15.60 24.41
C ALA A 175 -0.91 -16.15 25.70
N PHE A 176 -1.38 -15.29 26.60
CA PHE A 176 -1.94 -15.71 27.88
C PHE A 176 -3.20 -16.56 27.72
N ASN A 177 -4.15 -16.15 26.87
CA ASN A 177 -5.40 -16.90 26.68
C ASN A 177 -5.17 -18.25 26.01
N THR A 178 -4.15 -18.37 25.15
CA THR A 178 -3.75 -19.63 24.54
C THR A 178 -3.06 -20.54 25.54
N ALA A 179 -2.10 -20.00 26.30
CA ALA A 179 -1.41 -20.74 27.37
C ALA A 179 -2.37 -21.27 28.44
N LYS A 180 -3.31 -20.43 28.87
CA LYS A 180 -4.37 -20.81 29.83
C LYS A 180 -5.28 -21.94 29.32
N ARG A 181 -5.34 -22.18 28.02
CA ARG A 181 -6.10 -23.28 27.39
C ARG A 181 -5.27 -24.54 27.18
N GLY A 182 -4.08 -24.63 27.77
CA GLY A 182 -3.28 -25.84 27.73
C GLY A 182 -2.20 -25.85 26.65
N TRP A 183 -2.02 -24.78 25.89
CA TRP A 183 -1.10 -24.73 24.74
C TRP A 183 0.21 -24.04 25.13
N ASN A 184 1.30 -24.33 24.42
CA ASN A 184 2.53 -23.56 24.54
C ASN A 184 2.52 -22.44 23.50
N VAL A 185 3.09 -21.29 23.84
CA VAL A 185 3.15 -20.13 22.93
C VAL A 185 4.59 -19.67 22.80
N VAL A 186 5.01 -19.37 21.58
CA VAL A 186 6.27 -18.71 21.28
C VAL A 186 6.01 -17.48 20.43
N VAL A 187 6.45 -16.33 20.91
CA VAL A 187 6.43 -15.09 20.12
C VAL A 187 7.77 -14.96 19.40
N GLY A 188 7.75 -15.01 18.08
CA GLY A 188 8.90 -14.75 17.23
C GLY A 188 9.02 -13.26 16.95
N ASN A 189 9.83 -12.54 17.73
CA ASN A 189 10.01 -11.10 17.54
C ASN A 189 10.75 -10.81 16.23
N HIS A 190 10.48 -9.65 15.63
CA HIS A 190 11.28 -9.19 14.50
C HIS A 190 12.70 -8.79 14.93
N ARG A 191 13.67 -8.86 14.00
CA ARG A 191 15.05 -8.40 14.25
C ARG A 191 15.06 -6.96 14.78
N GLY A 192 15.82 -6.70 15.83
CA GLY A 192 15.91 -5.39 16.48
C GLY A 192 14.73 -5.01 17.40
N LEU A 193 13.72 -5.88 17.53
CA LEU A 193 12.61 -5.71 18.47
C LEU A 193 12.70 -6.70 19.63
N GLY A 194 11.81 -6.57 20.62
CA GLY A 194 11.86 -7.38 21.83
C GLY A 194 13.01 -6.99 22.76
N GLY A 195 13.68 -5.85 22.55
CA GLY A 195 14.78 -5.39 23.40
C GLY A 195 16.13 -6.07 23.11
N ILE A 196 16.30 -6.66 21.93
CA ILE A 196 17.60 -7.12 21.43
C ILE A 196 18.09 -6.20 20.30
N SER A 197 19.40 -6.04 20.17
CA SER A 197 20.02 -5.27 19.09
C SER A 197 20.04 -6.08 17.79
N VAL A 198 20.03 -5.37 16.65
CA VAL A 198 20.27 -6.00 15.35
C VAL A 198 21.75 -6.43 15.27
N THR A 199 22.00 -7.67 14.85
CA THR A 199 23.37 -8.26 14.79
C THR A 199 23.85 -8.58 13.37
N SER A 200 23.02 -8.36 12.35
CA SER A 200 23.38 -8.49 10.93
C SER A 200 22.83 -7.31 10.11
N ASP A 201 23.16 -7.27 8.82
CA ASP A 201 22.74 -6.23 7.87
C ASP A 201 21.30 -6.41 7.34
N CYS A 202 20.64 -7.51 7.69
CA CYS A 202 19.26 -7.80 7.31
C CYS A 202 18.25 -7.24 8.32
N PHE A 203 17.31 -6.41 7.84
CA PHE A 203 16.19 -5.88 8.61
C PHE A 203 14.88 -6.57 8.23
N TYR A 204 13.93 -6.64 9.18
CA TYR A 204 12.59 -7.13 8.89
C TYR A 204 11.83 -6.16 7.99
N ASN A 205 11.04 -6.70 7.07
CA ASN A 205 10.09 -5.95 6.25
C ASN A 205 8.93 -6.86 5.85
N ALA A 206 7.92 -6.32 5.15
CA ALA A 206 6.68 -7.04 4.89
C ALA A 206 6.86 -8.27 3.97
N GLY A 207 7.92 -8.30 3.17
CA GLY A 207 8.27 -9.42 2.29
C GLY A 207 9.36 -10.33 2.84
N TRP A 208 9.94 -10.04 4.02
CA TRP A 208 10.99 -10.86 4.60
C TRP A 208 10.41 -12.05 5.36
N THR A 209 10.28 -13.18 4.68
CA THR A 209 9.69 -14.41 5.24
C THR A 209 10.71 -15.38 5.86
N GLU A 210 12.01 -15.17 5.61
CA GLU A 210 13.05 -16.15 5.89
C GLU A 210 13.26 -16.40 7.39
N ASP A 211 13.29 -15.33 8.19
CA ASP A 211 13.39 -15.42 9.65
C ASP A 211 12.32 -16.32 10.27
N THR A 212 11.07 -16.13 9.82
CA THR A 212 9.93 -16.90 10.32
C THR A 212 10.01 -18.35 9.84
N ARG A 213 10.49 -18.58 8.62
CA ARG A 213 10.72 -19.92 8.07
C ARG A 213 11.79 -20.68 8.85
N GLU A 214 12.92 -20.06 9.14
CA GLU A 214 14.00 -20.65 9.94
C GLU A 214 13.50 -21.04 11.34
N VAL A 215 12.78 -20.14 12.01
CA VAL A 215 12.20 -20.41 13.34
C VAL A 215 11.18 -21.54 13.28
N ILE A 216 10.25 -21.52 12.32
CA ILE A 216 9.24 -22.60 12.17
C ILE A 216 9.92 -23.95 11.90
N HIS A 217 10.93 -23.98 11.02
CA HIS A 217 11.68 -25.20 10.72
C HIS A 217 12.42 -25.74 11.95
N TYR A 218 13.07 -24.86 12.71
CA TYR A 218 13.70 -25.20 13.99
C TYR A 218 12.69 -25.80 14.97
N LEU A 219 11.53 -25.16 15.15
CA LEU A 219 10.49 -25.62 16.08
C LEU A 219 9.90 -26.97 15.67
N HIS A 220 9.64 -27.16 14.38
CA HIS A 220 9.13 -28.42 13.84
C HIS A 220 10.16 -29.55 13.99
N HIS A 221 11.46 -29.25 13.88
CA HIS A 221 12.51 -30.25 14.10
C HIS A 221 12.68 -30.59 15.58
N GLU A 222 12.72 -29.59 16.47
CA GLU A 222 12.98 -29.79 17.89
C GLU A 222 11.78 -30.39 18.63
N TYR A 223 10.55 -30.06 18.20
CA TYR A 223 9.30 -30.52 18.80
C TYR A 223 8.42 -31.30 17.80
N ALA A 224 9.00 -32.31 17.15
CA ALA A 224 8.38 -33.03 16.02
C ALA A 224 7.03 -33.70 16.32
N LYS A 225 6.70 -33.96 17.59
CA LYS A 225 5.42 -34.57 17.99
C LYS A 225 4.34 -33.54 18.39
N ALA A 226 4.72 -32.29 18.57
CA ALA A 226 3.80 -31.21 18.95
C ALA A 226 3.13 -30.63 17.70
N PRO A 227 1.79 -30.53 17.65
CA PRO A 227 1.11 -29.80 16.59
C PRO A 227 1.54 -28.32 16.59
N LEU A 228 1.96 -27.80 15.43
CA LEU A 228 2.41 -26.41 15.29
C LEU A 228 1.36 -25.57 14.56
N PHE A 229 1.01 -24.43 15.16
CA PHE A 229 0.10 -23.44 14.58
C PHE A 229 0.79 -22.09 14.51
N ALA A 230 0.51 -21.30 13.47
CA ALA A 230 1.06 -19.96 13.32
C ALA A 230 -0.07 -18.92 13.23
N VAL A 231 0.14 -17.77 13.87
CA VAL A 231 -0.75 -16.62 13.80
C VAL A 231 0.08 -15.36 13.63
N GLY A 232 -0.30 -14.53 12.65
CA GLY A 232 0.34 -13.26 12.37
C GLY A 232 -0.66 -12.13 12.44
N THR A 233 -0.21 -10.95 12.89
CA THR A 233 -1.03 -9.74 12.94
C THR A 233 -0.41 -8.66 12.07
N SER A 234 -1.22 -7.99 11.23
CA SER A 234 -0.72 -6.92 10.34
C SER A 234 0.47 -7.40 9.49
N ILE A 235 1.62 -6.73 9.51
CA ILE A 235 2.83 -7.16 8.79
C ILE A 235 3.26 -8.59 9.14
N GLY A 236 3.00 -9.07 10.36
CA GLY A 236 3.28 -10.45 10.75
C GLY A 236 2.41 -11.47 10.01
N ALA A 237 1.20 -11.10 9.58
CA ALA A 237 0.37 -11.94 8.71
C ALA A 237 0.96 -12.01 7.29
N ASN A 238 1.48 -10.89 6.77
CA ASN A 238 2.14 -10.86 5.46
C ASN A 238 3.41 -11.71 5.44
N ILE A 239 4.20 -11.68 6.51
CA ILE A 239 5.43 -12.48 6.67
C ILE A 239 5.13 -13.99 6.71
N LEU A 240 3.91 -14.39 7.11
CA LEU A 240 3.47 -15.79 7.05
C LEU A 240 3.01 -16.24 5.65
N SER A 241 2.94 -15.33 4.67
CA SER A 241 2.62 -15.68 3.29
C SER A 241 3.65 -16.65 2.71
N ARG A 242 3.19 -17.63 1.92
CA ARG A 242 4.05 -18.70 1.39
C ARG A 242 4.71 -18.33 0.07
N SER A 243 4.13 -17.39 -0.68
CA SER A 243 4.62 -16.97 -1.99
C SER A 243 4.43 -15.47 -2.21
N ILE A 244 5.15 -14.90 -3.18
CA ILE A 244 4.95 -13.53 -3.66
C ILE A 244 3.51 -13.36 -4.14
N ARG A 245 2.94 -14.38 -4.79
CA ARG A 245 1.54 -14.38 -5.23
C ARG A 245 0.56 -14.31 -4.06
N ASP A 246 0.83 -15.00 -2.95
CA ASP A 246 0.01 -14.87 -1.73
C ASP A 246 0.14 -13.48 -1.12
N PHE A 247 1.37 -12.95 -1.05
CA PHE A 247 1.59 -11.57 -0.60
C PHE A 247 0.83 -10.57 -1.47
N ASP A 248 0.90 -10.72 -2.79
CA ASP A 248 0.20 -9.83 -3.70
C ASP A 248 -1.31 -9.98 -3.57
N ASN A 249 -1.81 -11.20 -3.41
CA ASN A 249 -3.23 -11.45 -3.22
C ASN A 249 -3.77 -10.85 -1.90
N TYR A 250 -3.04 -10.99 -0.80
CA TYR A 250 -3.51 -10.59 0.53
C TYR A 250 -3.08 -9.18 0.96
N ALA A 251 -2.07 -8.59 0.32
CA ALA A 251 -1.59 -7.25 0.63
C ALA A 251 -1.70 -6.31 -0.59
N THR A 252 -1.02 -6.63 -1.69
CA THR A 252 -0.94 -5.73 -2.86
C THR A 252 -2.30 -5.45 -3.49
N CYS A 253 -3.17 -6.47 -3.63
CA CYS A 253 -4.51 -6.31 -4.15
C CYS A 253 -5.39 -5.43 -3.26
N LEU A 254 -5.31 -5.61 -1.94
CA LEU A 254 -6.09 -4.79 -0.99
C LEU A 254 -5.65 -3.32 -1.02
N VAL A 255 -4.33 -3.07 -0.99
CA VAL A 255 -3.77 -1.71 -1.01
C VAL A 255 -4.00 -1.04 -2.35
N GLY A 256 -3.75 -1.77 -3.45
CA GLY A 256 -3.90 -1.30 -4.83
C GLY A 256 -5.34 -1.31 -5.34
N LYS A 257 -6.29 -1.82 -4.56
CA LYS A 257 -7.70 -2.01 -4.93
C LYS A 257 -7.87 -2.82 -6.22
N PHE A 258 -7.10 -3.88 -6.35
CA PHE A 258 -7.26 -4.87 -7.40
C PHE A 258 -8.19 -5.98 -6.92
N GLU A 259 -9.09 -6.44 -7.79
CA GLU A 259 -10.07 -7.47 -7.48
C GLU A 259 -9.43 -8.83 -7.22
N THR A 260 -8.43 -9.19 -8.03
CA THR A 260 -7.65 -10.42 -7.90
C THR A 260 -6.18 -10.15 -8.18
N VAL A 261 -5.31 -11.06 -7.72
CA VAL A 261 -3.87 -11.01 -8.05
C VAL A 261 -3.61 -11.12 -9.55
N ASP A 262 -4.45 -11.83 -10.30
CA ASP A 262 -4.34 -11.92 -11.76
C ASP A 262 -4.73 -10.59 -12.43
N THR A 263 -5.74 -9.89 -11.91
CA THR A 263 -6.09 -8.54 -12.37
C THR A 263 -4.93 -7.57 -12.11
N TYR A 264 -4.29 -7.66 -10.95
CA TYR A 264 -3.10 -6.89 -10.62
C TYR A 264 -1.97 -7.16 -11.61
N TYR A 265 -1.58 -8.42 -11.82
CA TYR A 265 -0.53 -8.80 -12.75
C TYR A 265 -0.85 -8.43 -14.19
N ARG A 266 -2.09 -8.62 -14.64
CA ARG A 266 -2.53 -8.22 -15.99
C ARG A 266 -2.44 -6.71 -16.18
N ARG A 267 -2.92 -5.91 -15.23
CA ARG A 267 -2.89 -4.44 -15.33
C ARG A 267 -1.47 -3.86 -15.22
N CYS A 268 -0.60 -4.52 -14.47
CA CYS A 268 0.80 -4.10 -14.32
C CYS A 268 1.72 -4.70 -15.39
N SER A 269 1.19 -5.58 -16.26
CA SER A 269 1.93 -6.12 -17.39
C SER A 269 2.12 -5.07 -18.48
N SER A 270 3.27 -5.12 -19.15
CA SER A 270 3.50 -4.34 -20.36
C SER A 270 2.68 -4.82 -21.56
N SER A 271 2.10 -6.03 -21.53
CA SER A 271 1.40 -6.65 -22.68
C SER A 271 0.37 -5.73 -23.34
N SER A 272 -0.45 -5.03 -22.56
CA SER A 272 -1.49 -4.12 -23.08
C SER A 272 -0.94 -2.89 -23.82
N PHE A 273 0.35 -2.57 -23.64
CA PHE A 273 1.01 -1.45 -24.30
C PHE A 273 1.80 -1.86 -25.54
N VAL A 274 2.15 -3.15 -25.67
CA VAL A 274 2.95 -3.70 -26.78
C VAL A 274 2.29 -3.42 -28.14
N GLY A 275 0.96 -3.53 -28.25
CA GLY A 275 0.23 -3.22 -29.48
C GLY A 275 0.32 -1.75 -29.94
N HIS A 276 0.63 -0.82 -29.04
CA HIS A 276 0.68 0.62 -29.32
C HIS A 276 2.08 1.12 -29.73
N VAL A 277 3.09 0.24 -29.73
CA VAL A 277 4.46 0.59 -30.13
C VAL A 277 4.47 1.05 -31.59
N SER A 278 4.79 2.32 -31.79
CA SER A 278 4.75 2.99 -33.10
C SER A 278 6.13 3.22 -33.71
N VAL A 279 7.19 2.88 -32.99
CA VAL A 279 8.59 3.00 -33.42
C VAL A 279 9.24 1.62 -33.49
N PRO A 280 10.23 1.39 -34.36
CA PRO A 280 10.95 0.13 -34.40
C PRO A 280 11.52 -0.26 -33.02
N LEU A 281 11.16 -1.44 -32.53
CA LEU A 281 11.52 -1.94 -31.21
C LEU A 281 12.08 -3.36 -31.31
N LEU A 282 13.30 -3.55 -30.80
CA LEU A 282 13.89 -4.86 -30.58
C LEU A 282 13.69 -5.26 -29.12
N CYS A 283 13.04 -6.40 -28.89
CA CYS A 283 12.91 -7.07 -27.60
C CYS A 283 13.82 -8.29 -27.59
N ILE A 284 14.64 -8.47 -26.55
CA ILE A 284 15.54 -9.63 -26.39
C ILE A 284 15.17 -10.34 -25.10
N SER A 285 15.00 -11.67 -25.14
CA SER A 285 14.70 -12.48 -23.96
C SER A 285 15.35 -13.88 -24.04
N ALA A 286 15.65 -14.48 -22.89
CA ALA A 286 16.11 -15.85 -22.79
C ALA A 286 14.98 -16.76 -22.30
N LEU A 287 14.79 -17.92 -22.93
CA LEU A 287 13.73 -18.85 -22.57
C LEU A 287 13.97 -19.55 -21.23
N ASP A 288 15.20 -19.51 -20.73
CA ASP A 288 15.61 -20.04 -19.42
C ASP A 288 15.84 -18.93 -18.37
N ASP A 289 15.33 -17.72 -18.61
CA ASP A 289 15.38 -16.61 -17.66
C ASP A 289 14.64 -16.97 -16.35
N PRO A 290 15.32 -16.93 -15.18
CA PRO A 290 14.73 -17.28 -13.89
C PRO A 290 13.80 -16.20 -13.30
N VAL A 291 13.74 -15.01 -13.90
CA VAL A 291 12.94 -13.87 -13.44
C VAL A 291 11.77 -13.61 -14.40
N CYS A 292 12.05 -13.47 -15.69
CA CYS A 292 11.03 -13.27 -16.73
C CYS A 292 10.84 -14.57 -17.51
N THR A 293 10.06 -15.49 -16.96
CA THR A 293 9.91 -16.83 -17.56
C THR A 293 9.28 -16.77 -18.96
N LYS A 294 9.47 -17.83 -19.76
CA LYS A 294 8.94 -17.91 -21.14
C LYS A 294 7.42 -17.68 -21.23
N GLU A 295 6.68 -17.98 -20.16
CA GLU A 295 5.23 -17.79 -20.06
C GLU A 295 4.85 -16.31 -19.90
N ALA A 296 5.75 -15.46 -19.39
CA ALA A 296 5.53 -14.03 -19.20
C ALA A 296 5.80 -13.21 -20.48
N ILE A 297 6.38 -13.81 -21.52
CA ILE A 297 6.68 -13.14 -22.78
C ILE A 297 5.36 -12.90 -23.56
N PRO A 298 5.08 -11.65 -24.00
CA PRO A 298 3.86 -11.30 -24.74
C PRO A 298 3.97 -11.72 -26.23
N TRP A 299 3.97 -13.03 -26.48
CA TRP A 299 4.22 -13.62 -27.80
C TRP A 299 3.27 -13.12 -28.89
N ASP A 300 1.98 -13.11 -28.58
CA ASP A 300 0.93 -12.79 -29.55
C ASP A 300 0.90 -11.29 -29.83
N GLU A 301 1.06 -10.46 -28.80
CA GLU A 301 1.12 -9.00 -28.96
C GLU A 301 2.36 -8.56 -29.74
N CYS A 302 3.52 -9.19 -29.48
CA CYS A 302 4.72 -8.94 -30.28
C CYS A 302 4.54 -9.38 -31.74
N ARG A 303 3.84 -10.50 -32.00
CA ARG A 303 3.58 -10.98 -33.36
C ARG A 303 2.58 -10.10 -34.12
N ALA A 304 1.61 -9.53 -33.42
CA ALA A 304 0.59 -8.67 -34.01
C ALA A 304 1.14 -7.29 -34.41
N ASN A 305 2.17 -6.78 -33.73
CA ASN A 305 2.72 -5.45 -34.01
C ASN A 305 3.91 -5.50 -35.00
N LYS A 306 3.71 -4.93 -36.19
CA LYS A 306 4.72 -4.85 -37.27
C LYS A 306 6.01 -4.09 -36.92
N ASN A 307 5.99 -3.27 -35.88
CA ASN A 307 7.15 -2.47 -35.45
C ASN A 307 8.03 -3.21 -34.44
N ILE A 308 7.63 -4.40 -33.99
CA ILE A 308 8.32 -5.13 -32.94
C ILE A 308 9.02 -6.36 -33.51
N VAL A 309 10.27 -6.56 -33.10
CA VAL A 309 11.01 -7.80 -33.31
C VAL A 309 11.33 -8.39 -31.94
N LEU A 310 10.84 -9.60 -31.66
CA LEU A 310 11.14 -10.36 -30.46
C LEU A 310 12.20 -11.43 -30.77
N ALA A 311 13.42 -11.20 -30.30
CA ALA A 311 14.52 -12.16 -30.35
C ALA A 311 14.54 -13.01 -29.07
N THR A 312 14.44 -14.33 -29.22
CA THR A 312 14.56 -15.25 -28.08
C THR A 312 15.72 -16.22 -28.27
N THR A 313 16.43 -16.49 -27.17
CA THR A 313 17.51 -17.47 -27.12
C THR A 313 17.11 -18.62 -26.21
N LYS A 314 17.59 -19.84 -26.47
CA LYS A 314 17.32 -20.98 -25.59
C LYS A 314 17.95 -20.81 -24.21
N HIS A 315 19.14 -20.19 -24.18
CA HIS A 315 19.96 -19.97 -22.99
C HIS A 315 20.56 -18.58 -22.99
N GLY A 316 20.49 -17.88 -21.85
CA GLY A 316 21.05 -16.52 -21.71
C GLY A 316 20.89 -15.87 -20.34
N GLY A 317 20.12 -16.47 -19.42
CA GLY A 317 19.88 -15.91 -18.09
C GLY A 317 19.09 -14.59 -18.11
N HIS A 318 18.95 -13.93 -16.96
CA HIS A 318 18.13 -12.71 -16.86
C HIS A 318 18.80 -11.45 -17.45
N LEU A 319 20.12 -11.32 -17.30
CA LEU A 319 20.89 -10.14 -17.70
C LEU A 319 22.07 -10.44 -18.62
N ALA A 320 22.58 -11.68 -18.59
CA ALA A 320 23.94 -12.00 -18.98
C ALA A 320 23.99 -13.04 -20.11
N PHE A 321 23.84 -12.58 -21.35
CA PHE A 321 23.94 -13.38 -22.57
C PHE A 321 25.41 -13.56 -22.98
N PHE A 322 26.22 -14.20 -22.14
CA PHE A 322 27.64 -14.44 -22.47
C PHE A 322 27.78 -15.35 -23.68
N GLU A 323 28.77 -15.05 -24.53
CA GLU A 323 29.10 -15.86 -25.70
C GLU A 323 30.59 -16.25 -25.74
N GLY A 324 30.87 -17.29 -26.52
CA GLY A 324 32.22 -17.84 -26.67
C GLY A 324 32.70 -18.66 -25.47
N LEU A 325 33.81 -19.39 -25.66
CA LEU A 325 34.39 -20.26 -24.63
C LEU A 325 34.96 -19.49 -23.43
N THR A 326 35.32 -18.22 -23.63
CA THR A 326 35.97 -17.37 -22.62
C THR A 326 35.00 -16.42 -21.91
N ALA A 327 33.72 -16.36 -22.32
CA ALA A 327 32.71 -15.44 -21.79
C ALA A 327 33.19 -13.97 -21.75
N THR A 328 33.97 -13.56 -22.76
CA THR A 328 34.56 -12.22 -22.81
C THR A 328 33.64 -11.16 -23.40
N SER A 329 32.54 -11.55 -24.04
CA SER A 329 31.56 -10.64 -24.62
C SER A 329 30.13 -11.05 -24.26
N LEU A 330 29.23 -10.06 -24.36
CA LEU A 330 27.79 -10.22 -24.16
C LEU A 330 27.11 -10.10 -25.53
N TRP A 331 26.52 -11.19 -25.99
CA TRP A 331 25.89 -11.29 -27.30
C TRP A 331 24.81 -10.20 -27.51
N TRP A 332 23.97 -9.95 -26.50
CA TRP A 332 22.88 -8.98 -26.61
C TRP A 332 23.37 -7.55 -26.89
N VAL A 333 24.58 -7.20 -26.42
CA VAL A 333 25.19 -5.88 -26.67
C VAL A 333 25.52 -5.73 -28.15
N GLY A 334 26.14 -6.76 -28.76
CA GLY A 334 26.42 -6.80 -30.18
C GLY A 334 25.14 -6.75 -31.03
N ALA A 335 24.17 -7.60 -30.70
CA ALA A 335 22.87 -7.64 -31.39
C ALA A 335 22.13 -6.29 -31.34
N THR A 336 22.14 -5.62 -30.19
CA THR A 336 21.52 -4.30 -30.02
C THR A 336 22.26 -3.23 -30.84
N PHE A 337 23.59 -3.21 -30.78
CA PHE A 337 24.40 -2.26 -31.56
C PHE A 337 24.20 -2.42 -33.06
N GLU A 338 24.19 -3.66 -33.55
CA GLU A 338 23.97 -3.97 -34.96
C GLU A 338 22.55 -3.55 -35.39
N PHE A 339 21.52 -3.92 -34.63
CA PHE A 339 20.14 -3.52 -34.90
C PHE A 339 19.98 -2.00 -35.00
N LEU A 340 20.52 -1.25 -34.03
CA LEU A 340 20.46 0.22 -34.03
C LEU A 340 21.26 0.84 -35.17
N SER A 341 22.43 0.29 -35.50
CA SER A 341 23.28 0.79 -36.60
C SER A 341 22.60 0.60 -37.96
N ILE A 342 22.02 -0.58 -38.19
CA ILE A 342 21.26 -0.87 -39.41
C ILE A 342 19.99 -0.02 -39.47
N LEU A 343 19.26 0.09 -38.35
CA LEU A 343 18.08 0.94 -38.27
C LEU A 343 18.42 2.39 -38.63
N HIS A 344 19.53 2.92 -38.11
CA HIS A 344 20.00 4.27 -38.39
C HIS A 344 20.28 4.51 -39.88
N CYS A 345 20.85 3.52 -40.56
CA CYS A 345 21.13 3.58 -42.00
C CYS A 345 19.92 3.22 -42.87
N SER A 346 18.79 2.84 -42.28
CA SER A 346 17.59 2.39 -43.01
C SER A 346 16.59 3.53 -43.23
N SER A 347 15.66 3.31 -44.18
CA SER A 347 14.52 4.21 -44.39
C SER A 347 13.51 4.22 -43.23
N TYR A 348 13.64 3.31 -42.25
CA TYR A 348 12.72 3.18 -41.13
C TYR A 348 12.99 4.17 -39.98
N MET A 349 14.11 4.92 -39.98
CA MET A 349 14.47 5.86 -38.91
C MET A 349 13.66 7.18 -38.95
N HIS A 350 12.93 7.48 -40.03
CA HIS A 350 12.33 8.81 -40.25
C HIS A 350 10.85 8.86 -40.70
N ILE A 351 10.08 7.79 -40.54
CA ILE A 351 8.64 7.85 -40.87
C ILE A 351 7.83 8.33 -39.65
N GLN A 352 7.88 9.63 -39.36
CA GLN A 352 6.69 10.31 -38.82
C GLN A 352 5.78 10.60 -40.02
N ASN A 353 4.97 9.62 -40.42
CA ASN A 353 3.86 9.93 -41.30
C ASN A 353 2.89 10.81 -40.50
N LYS A 354 2.79 12.09 -40.91
CA LYS A 354 1.56 12.88 -40.82
C LYS A 354 0.40 11.94 -41.12
N THR A 355 -0.37 11.59 -40.10
CA THR A 355 -1.54 10.74 -40.26
C THR A 355 -2.53 11.53 -41.12
N GLN A 356 -2.69 11.09 -42.36
CA GLN A 356 -3.95 11.22 -43.10
C GLN A 356 -5.05 10.67 -42.19
N ASN A 357 -6.19 11.36 -42.13
CA ASN A 357 -7.36 11.03 -41.32
C ASN A 357 -7.58 9.51 -41.19
N PRO A 358 -7.75 8.98 -39.96
CA PRO A 358 -8.15 7.59 -39.81
C PRO A 358 -9.58 7.45 -40.33
N GLU A 359 -9.75 6.67 -41.41
CA GLU A 359 -11.02 6.01 -41.67
C GLU A 359 -11.41 5.16 -40.44
N PRO A 360 -12.71 5.00 -40.13
CA PRO A 360 -13.15 4.19 -39.02
C PRO A 360 -12.92 2.72 -39.35
N HIS A 361 -11.71 2.24 -39.11
CA HIS A 361 -11.43 0.81 -39.15
C HIS A 361 -12.08 0.15 -37.94
N SER A 362 -12.99 -0.76 -38.28
CA SER A 362 -13.59 -1.81 -37.46
C SER A 362 -12.75 -2.21 -36.26
N SER A 363 -13.37 -2.19 -35.08
CA SER A 363 -12.91 -2.83 -33.86
C SER A 363 -12.40 -4.24 -34.17
N PHE A 364 -11.08 -4.44 -34.14
CA PHE A 364 -10.50 -5.75 -33.87
C PHE A 364 -10.84 -6.09 -32.43
N GLU A 365 -12.00 -6.72 -32.24
CA GLU A 365 -12.24 -7.55 -31.06
C GLU A 365 -11.11 -8.59 -31.01
N SER A 366 -10.26 -8.46 -30.00
CA SER A 366 -9.33 -9.53 -29.66
C SER A 366 -10.19 -10.76 -29.33
N SER A 367 -10.03 -11.83 -30.09
CA SER A 367 -10.70 -13.11 -29.92
C SER A 367 -10.27 -13.88 -28.66
N ILE A 368 -9.70 -13.19 -27.67
CA ILE A 368 -9.26 -13.74 -26.38
C ILE A 368 -10.29 -13.45 -25.26
N ASP A 369 -11.34 -12.65 -25.52
CA ASP A 369 -12.36 -12.31 -24.52
C ASP A 369 -13.55 -13.32 -24.44
N GLN A 370 -13.42 -14.49 -25.06
CA GLN A 370 -14.41 -15.58 -24.98
C GLN A 370 -13.96 -16.70 -24.02
N GLY A 371 -13.48 -16.31 -22.84
CA GLY A 371 -13.34 -17.18 -21.66
C GLY A 371 -14.50 -16.91 -20.69
N PRO A 372 -15.11 -17.92 -20.03
CA PRO A 372 -16.47 -17.79 -19.55
C PRO A 372 -16.56 -17.17 -18.15
N TYR A 373 -16.22 -15.89 -17.95
CA TYR A 373 -16.45 -15.25 -16.63
C TYR A 373 -16.83 -13.76 -16.74
N LEU A 374 -18.15 -13.52 -16.61
CA LEU A 374 -18.85 -12.39 -15.98
C LEU A 374 -18.55 -10.95 -16.44
N ASN A 375 -19.50 -10.42 -17.23
CA ASN A 375 -19.77 -9.00 -17.36
C ASN A 375 -20.56 -8.52 -16.12
N ILE A 376 -20.06 -7.54 -15.37
CA ILE A 376 -20.74 -6.96 -14.21
C ILE A 376 -21.35 -5.62 -14.63
N THR A 377 -22.64 -5.65 -14.94
CA THR A 377 -23.52 -4.49 -14.82
C THR A 377 -24.72 -4.89 -13.97
N ASP A 378 -24.87 -4.20 -12.84
CA ASP A 378 -26.03 -4.11 -11.97
C ASP A 378 -26.90 -5.36 -11.81
N GLY A 379 -26.49 -6.21 -10.86
CA GLY A 379 -27.36 -6.97 -9.97
C GLY A 379 -28.61 -7.60 -10.59
N MET A 380 -28.46 -8.74 -11.26
CA MET A 380 -29.37 -9.91 -11.21
C MET A 380 -28.78 -11.04 -12.07
N VAL A 381 -28.82 -12.29 -11.58
CA VAL A 381 -28.31 -13.48 -12.29
C VAL A 381 -29.49 -14.34 -12.73
N ALA A 382 -29.55 -14.69 -14.02
CA ALA A 382 -30.35 -15.81 -14.53
C ALA A 382 -29.59 -16.52 -15.66
N ALA A 383 -29.64 -17.85 -15.68
CA ALA A 383 -28.97 -18.70 -16.65
C ALA A 383 -29.96 -19.14 -17.76
N MET A 384 -29.55 -19.13 -19.04
CA MET A 384 -30.09 -20.08 -20.00
C MET A 384 -29.25 -20.27 -21.29
N GLY A 385 -28.93 -21.55 -21.54
CA GLY A 385 -29.18 -22.32 -22.77
C GLY A 385 -28.86 -21.73 -24.15
N ASN A 386 -27.92 -22.38 -24.84
CA ASN A 386 -27.75 -22.30 -26.30
C ASN A 386 -29.04 -22.74 -27.01
N ASP A 387 -29.48 -21.97 -28.01
CA ASP A 387 -30.06 -22.50 -29.24
C ASP A 387 -29.86 -21.49 -30.40
N LEU A 388 -29.37 -22.03 -31.53
CA LEU A 388 -29.13 -21.37 -32.81
C LEU A 388 -30.44 -21.22 -33.59
N VAL A 389 -30.79 -20.03 -34.13
CA VAL A 389 -31.54 -19.87 -35.39
C VAL A 389 -31.19 -18.55 -36.10
N THR A 390 -31.17 -18.67 -37.43
CA THR A 390 -30.77 -17.83 -38.56
C THR A 390 -31.53 -16.53 -38.86
N ASN A 391 -30.88 -15.73 -39.71
CA ASN A 391 -31.22 -14.50 -40.46
C ASN A 391 -32.67 -14.20 -40.91
N ASP A 392 -32.83 -12.89 -41.17
CA ASP A 392 -33.75 -12.15 -42.06
C ASP A 392 -35.12 -11.70 -41.52
N VAL A 393 -35.35 -10.37 -41.47
CA VAL A 393 -36.24 -9.62 -42.40
C VAL A 393 -36.32 -8.11 -42.00
N VAL A 394 -36.20 -7.31 -43.06
CA VAL A 394 -36.45 -5.89 -43.38
C VAL A 394 -37.68 -5.22 -42.70
N GLU A 395 -37.57 -3.95 -42.27
CA GLU A 395 -38.35 -2.78 -42.80
C GLU A 395 -38.27 -1.49 -41.92
N ASP A 396 -37.78 -0.44 -42.57
CA ASP A 396 -38.22 0.97 -42.62
C ASP A 396 -38.67 1.74 -41.35
N LEU A 397 -38.06 2.93 -41.16
CA LEU A 397 -38.64 4.21 -41.62
C LEU A 397 -37.68 5.41 -41.38
N GLN A 398 -37.42 6.11 -42.48
CA GLN A 398 -37.05 7.52 -42.72
C GLN A 398 -37.63 8.54 -41.69
N GLU A 399 -37.13 9.77 -41.43
CA GLU A 399 -36.33 10.71 -42.21
C GLU A 399 -36.04 12.01 -41.38
N VAL A 400 -35.10 12.84 -41.89
CA VAL A 400 -35.16 14.33 -41.96
C VAL A 400 -34.47 15.24 -40.89
N GLN A 401 -33.24 15.65 -41.29
CA GLN A 401 -32.77 17.03 -41.59
C GLN A 401 -31.99 17.94 -40.61
N ARG A 402 -30.77 18.29 -41.10
CA ARG A 402 -30.13 19.62 -41.31
C ARG A 402 -29.09 20.17 -40.29
N SER A 403 -27.87 20.33 -40.84
CA SER A 403 -26.70 21.17 -40.51
C SER A 403 -26.98 22.69 -40.76
N PRO A 404 -26.07 23.70 -40.55
CA PRO A 404 -24.60 23.69 -40.77
C PRO A 404 -23.68 24.71 -39.99
N ASP A 405 -22.39 24.74 -40.40
CA ASP A 405 -21.40 25.86 -40.42
C ASP A 405 -20.27 26.02 -39.36
N GLN A 406 -19.06 25.52 -39.74
CA GLN A 406 -17.81 26.18 -40.21
C GLN A 406 -17.03 27.29 -39.42
N GLU A 407 -15.69 27.26 -39.66
CA GLU A 407 -14.61 28.29 -39.56
C GLU A 407 -13.81 28.48 -38.24
N THR A 408 -12.49 28.71 -38.18
CA THR A 408 -11.24 28.43 -38.98
C THR A 408 -10.02 29.01 -38.19
N ASP A 409 -8.81 28.57 -38.58
CA ASP A 409 -7.52 29.31 -38.66
C ASP A 409 -6.42 29.31 -37.55
N GLU A 410 -5.36 28.55 -37.90
CA GLU A 410 -3.96 28.93 -38.26
C GLU A 410 -2.85 29.28 -37.24
N ALA A 411 -1.82 28.39 -37.26
CA ALA A 411 -0.41 28.58 -37.71
C ALA A 411 0.55 29.50 -36.90
N VAL A 412 1.89 29.33 -36.82
CA VAL A 412 2.97 29.09 -37.81
C VAL A 412 4.30 28.74 -37.08
N LEU A 413 5.07 27.80 -37.68
CA LEU A 413 6.53 27.62 -37.93
C LEU A 413 7.63 28.37 -37.10
N ASP A 414 8.94 28.04 -37.05
CA ASP A 414 9.81 27.29 -37.97
C ASP A 414 11.21 26.93 -37.38
N SER A 415 11.79 25.88 -37.97
CA SER A 415 13.16 25.69 -38.52
C SER A 415 14.52 25.75 -37.75
N LYS A 416 15.22 24.59 -37.89
CA LYS A 416 16.44 24.29 -38.71
C LYS A 416 17.87 24.24 -38.14
N GLN A 417 18.45 23.05 -38.40
CA GLN A 417 19.72 22.69 -39.09
C GLN A 417 21.11 22.82 -38.45
N GLY A 418 21.92 21.77 -38.64
CA GLY A 418 23.32 21.92 -39.12
C GLY A 418 24.41 21.02 -38.50
N GLU A 419 24.52 19.77 -38.98
CA GLU A 419 25.71 19.00 -39.40
C GLU A 419 27.18 19.24 -38.90
N LEU A 420 27.79 18.13 -38.45
CA LEU A 420 29.03 17.43 -38.90
C LEU A 420 30.47 17.63 -38.31
N ILE A 421 31.03 16.45 -37.93
CA ILE A 421 32.39 15.83 -37.88
C ILE A 421 33.57 16.26 -36.96
N THR A 422 34.06 15.21 -36.27
CA THR A 422 35.45 14.69 -36.08
C THR A 422 36.30 15.05 -34.85
N GLU A 423 36.42 14.02 -33.99
CA GLU A 423 37.62 13.41 -33.40
C GLU A 423 38.63 14.15 -32.51
N ALA A 424 39.15 13.31 -31.59
CA ALA A 424 40.39 13.38 -30.80
C ALA A 424 40.35 14.07 -29.41
N LYS A 425 40.30 13.19 -28.39
CA LYS A 425 40.88 13.30 -27.02
C LYS A 425 42.37 13.74 -27.06
N PRO A 426 43.07 14.02 -25.92
CA PRO A 426 42.64 14.10 -24.51
C PRO A 426 43.23 15.26 -23.66
N SER A 427 42.68 15.40 -22.44
CA SER A 427 43.37 15.70 -21.16
C SER A 427 44.04 17.05 -20.83
N HIS A 428 43.74 17.47 -19.60
CA HIS A 428 44.55 18.16 -18.59
C HIS A 428 44.54 19.69 -18.44
N THR A 429 44.44 20.05 -17.14
CA THR A 429 44.95 21.24 -16.43
C THR A 429 44.26 22.58 -16.71
N ALA A 430 43.44 23.07 -15.77
CA ALA A 430 43.87 23.84 -14.59
C ALA A 430 44.71 25.06 -14.96
N ASN A 431 44.15 26.28 -14.84
CA ASN A 431 44.51 27.20 -13.77
C ASN A 431 43.84 28.57 -13.90
N THR A 432 43.43 29.07 -12.74
CA THR A 432 43.75 30.39 -12.18
C THR A 432 43.33 31.69 -12.88
N GLY A 433 42.76 32.57 -12.08
CA GLY A 433 42.90 34.02 -12.22
C GLY A 433 41.72 34.71 -11.55
N GLN A 434 41.81 35.02 -10.25
CA GLN A 434 42.19 36.37 -9.75
C GLN A 434 41.10 37.41 -10.07
N THR A 435 40.59 38.26 -9.17
CA THR A 435 41.21 38.83 -7.97
C THR A 435 40.15 39.63 -7.19
N SER A 436 40.22 39.55 -5.86
CA SER A 436 40.12 40.63 -4.85
C SER A 436 39.02 41.71 -4.95
N LYS A 437 38.24 41.90 -3.87
CA LYS A 437 38.55 42.83 -2.76
C LYS A 437 37.43 42.83 -1.70
N GLN A 438 37.85 42.90 -0.44
CA GLN A 438 37.02 43.09 0.76
C GLN A 438 36.34 44.46 0.79
N ALA A 439 35.13 44.52 1.35
CA ALA A 439 34.71 45.61 2.24
C ALA A 439 33.55 45.12 3.12
N ALA A 440 33.73 45.26 4.43
CA ALA A 440 32.70 45.03 5.43
C ALA A 440 31.73 46.22 5.47
N GLY A 441 30.42 45.93 5.52
CA GLY A 441 29.36 46.90 5.75
C GLY A 441 28.07 46.14 6.06
N GLY A 442 27.59 46.26 7.30
CA GLY A 442 26.43 45.51 7.79
C GLY A 442 25.12 46.00 7.18
N ILE A 443 24.24 45.04 6.85
CA ILE A 443 22.80 45.27 6.64
C ILE A 443 22.06 44.12 7.33
N LYS A 444 21.17 44.49 8.26
CA LYS A 444 20.09 43.65 8.76
C LYS A 444 19.17 43.32 7.59
N ASP A 445 18.84 42.06 7.38
CA ASP A 445 17.47 41.62 7.10
C ASP A 445 17.37 40.10 7.25
N GLY A 446 16.35 39.68 8.00
CA GLY A 446 16.11 38.29 8.33
C GLY A 446 15.64 37.49 7.12
N LEU A 447 16.44 36.51 6.71
CA LEU A 447 15.90 35.34 6.01
C LEU A 447 15.33 34.39 7.07
N SER A 448 14.02 34.45 7.30
CA SER A 448 13.32 33.30 7.86
C SER A 448 13.44 32.17 6.83
N PHE A 449 14.31 31.20 7.12
CA PHE A 449 14.42 29.99 6.31
C PHE A 449 13.08 29.26 6.42
N ASP A 450 12.23 29.43 5.41
CA ASP A 450 10.89 28.86 5.39
C ASP A 450 10.97 27.36 5.08
N ILE A 451 11.26 26.57 6.12
CA ILE A 451 11.32 25.10 6.12
C ILE A 451 9.98 24.50 5.62
N THR A 452 8.91 25.28 5.70
CA THR A 452 7.55 24.89 5.31
C THR A 452 7.42 24.63 3.82
N ASN A 453 8.18 25.31 2.96
CA ASN A 453 8.06 25.18 1.50
C ASN A 453 8.59 23.85 0.93
N PRO A 454 9.80 23.37 1.31
CA PRO A 454 10.25 22.03 0.90
C PRO A 454 9.42 20.91 1.53
N ILE A 455 8.96 21.06 2.78
CA ILE A 455 8.06 20.08 3.42
C ILE A 455 6.70 20.05 2.73
N ARG A 456 6.13 21.21 2.39
CA ARG A 456 4.86 21.31 1.64
C ARG A 456 5.00 20.74 0.23
N ARG A 457 6.15 20.94 -0.44
CA ARG A 457 6.42 20.29 -1.74
C ARG A 457 6.52 18.77 -1.61
N CYS A 458 7.19 18.27 -0.58
CA CYS A 458 7.31 16.83 -0.32
C CYS A 458 5.93 16.20 0.02
N LEU A 459 5.14 16.86 0.88
CA LEU A 459 3.77 16.45 1.21
C LEU A 459 2.82 16.50 0.01
N ASN A 460 2.93 17.51 -0.83
CA ASN A 460 2.13 17.61 -2.06
C ASN A 460 2.53 16.56 -3.09
N HIS A 461 3.81 16.15 -3.10
CA HIS A 461 4.28 15.08 -3.98
C HIS A 461 3.80 13.71 -3.49
N LEU A 462 3.88 13.45 -2.18
CA LEU A 462 3.35 12.26 -1.51
C LEU A 462 1.82 12.15 -1.65
N SER A 463 1.10 13.27 -1.52
CA SER A 463 -0.36 13.35 -1.71
C SER A 463 -0.80 13.15 -3.16
N ARG A 464 0.07 13.45 -4.14
CA ARG A 464 -0.23 13.24 -5.58
C ARG A 464 0.06 11.82 -6.05
N GLN A 465 1.04 11.15 -5.45
CA GLN A 465 1.40 9.77 -5.82
C GLN A 465 0.62 8.70 -5.06
N ASN A 466 0.09 9.02 -3.88
CA ASN A 466 -0.63 8.08 -3.05
C ASN A 466 -2.03 8.60 -2.73
N ARG A 467 -3.07 7.93 -3.22
CA ARG A 467 -4.43 8.04 -2.67
C ARG A 467 -4.56 7.33 -1.30
N THR A 468 -3.48 7.25 -0.53
CA THR A 468 -3.49 6.69 0.83
C THR A 468 -3.57 7.80 1.87
N SER A 469 -4.33 7.47 2.90
CA SER A 469 -4.69 8.31 4.03
C SER A 469 -3.45 8.91 4.70
N MET A 470 -3.38 10.25 4.79
CA MET A 470 -2.36 11.00 5.55
C MET A 470 -2.18 10.51 7.00
N TRP A 471 -3.15 9.75 7.50
CA TRP A 471 -3.14 9.05 8.78
C TRP A 471 -2.06 7.99 8.93
N LEU A 472 -1.55 7.34 7.88
CA LEU A 472 -0.43 6.39 8.02
C LEU A 472 0.87 7.11 8.37
N LEU A 473 1.13 8.25 7.70
CA LEU A 473 2.26 9.13 8.01
C LEU A 473 2.08 9.79 9.38
N GLY A 474 0.86 10.21 9.71
CA GLY A 474 0.50 10.70 11.04
C GLY A 474 0.70 9.63 12.14
N TYR A 475 0.31 8.39 11.89
CA TYR A 475 0.50 7.25 12.79
C TYR A 475 1.99 6.94 12.98
N ILE A 476 2.76 6.83 11.90
CA ILE A 476 4.21 6.62 11.97
C ILE A 476 4.88 7.76 12.73
N ALA A 477 4.50 9.02 12.45
CA ALA A 477 5.02 10.18 13.15
C ALA A 477 4.65 10.17 14.65
N ILE A 478 3.40 9.89 14.99
CA ILE A 478 2.94 9.80 16.39
C ILE A 478 3.66 8.65 17.10
N VAL A 479 3.64 7.43 16.56
CA VAL A 479 4.26 6.26 17.19
C VAL A 479 5.77 6.40 17.33
N SER A 480 6.46 6.98 16.35
CA SER A 480 7.92 7.18 16.41
C SER A 480 8.35 8.35 17.32
N THR A 481 7.53 9.41 17.44
CA THR A 481 7.85 10.58 18.29
C THR A 481 7.30 10.47 19.71
N TRP A 482 6.31 9.60 19.98
CA TRP A 482 5.66 9.48 21.27
C TRP A 482 6.53 8.92 22.42
N PRO A 483 7.56 8.07 22.21
CA PRO A 483 8.49 7.72 23.28
C PRO A 483 9.20 8.95 23.88
N LEU A 484 9.49 9.95 23.04
CA LEU A 484 10.12 11.21 23.44
C LEU A 484 9.12 12.17 24.11
N VAL A 485 7.95 12.35 23.50
CA VAL A 485 6.89 13.23 24.03
C VAL A 485 6.28 12.66 25.32
N GLY A 486 6.08 11.35 25.40
CA GLY A 486 5.59 10.65 26.58
C GLY A 486 6.56 10.73 27.76
N ALA A 487 7.87 10.66 27.51
CA ALA A 487 8.88 10.90 28.54
C ALA A 487 8.86 12.35 29.04
N ALA A 488 8.70 13.32 28.14
CA ALA A 488 8.61 14.75 28.47
C ALA A 488 7.33 15.08 29.26
N ILE A 489 6.17 14.57 28.84
CA ILE A 489 4.89 14.75 29.53
C ILE A 489 4.94 14.10 30.91
N ARG A 490 5.49 12.88 31.03
CA ARG A 490 5.64 12.20 32.33
C ARG A 490 6.60 12.95 33.26
N ALA A 491 7.67 13.55 32.73
CA ALA A 491 8.57 14.42 33.50
C ALA A 491 7.87 15.71 33.97
N VAL A 492 7.08 16.36 33.11
CA VAL A 492 6.32 17.57 33.44
C VAL A 492 5.22 17.26 34.46
N PHE A 493 4.51 16.14 34.31
CA PHE A 493 3.49 15.69 35.27
C PHE A 493 4.12 15.34 36.62
N ASN A 494 5.25 14.62 36.66
CA ASN A 494 5.96 14.33 37.90
C ASN A 494 6.50 15.61 38.59
N LYS A 495 6.89 16.62 37.81
CA LYS A 495 7.34 17.92 38.34
C LYS A 495 6.17 18.78 38.87
N LYS A 496 5.00 18.71 38.22
CA LYS A 496 3.75 19.33 38.70
C LYS A 496 3.15 18.61 39.91
N LEU A 497 3.20 17.27 39.96
CA LEU A 497 2.74 16.51 41.12
C LEU A 497 3.62 16.78 42.36
N ARG A 498 4.94 16.87 42.18
CA ARG A 498 5.88 17.22 43.26
C ARG A 498 5.73 18.67 43.77
N SER A 499 5.19 19.58 42.97
CA SER A 499 4.94 20.97 43.38
C SER A 499 3.53 21.21 43.93
N ALA A 500 2.61 20.26 43.74
CA ALA A 500 1.23 20.34 44.22
C ALA A 500 0.98 19.59 45.55
N LEU A 501 1.95 18.84 46.06
CA LEU A 501 1.86 18.15 47.36
C LEU A 501 2.38 19.07 48.48
N PRO A 502 1.55 19.44 49.48
CA PRO A 502 2.03 20.17 50.64
C PRO A 502 3.00 19.31 51.46
N ALA A 503 4.03 19.95 52.03
CA ALA A 503 5.19 19.35 52.70
C ALA A 503 4.90 18.42 53.91
N LYS A 504 3.64 18.13 54.22
CA LYS A 504 3.24 17.22 55.32
C LYS A 504 3.00 15.76 54.90
N LEU A 505 3.08 15.41 53.61
CA LEU A 505 2.93 14.01 53.15
C LEU A 505 4.22 13.32 52.69
N GLN A 506 5.39 13.90 52.95
CA GLN A 506 6.70 13.32 52.58
C GLN A 506 7.39 12.53 53.71
N ARG A 507 6.70 12.24 54.81
CA ARG A 507 7.16 11.28 55.83
C ARG A 507 6.00 10.37 56.26
N ALA A 508 5.82 9.29 55.50
CA ALA A 508 5.18 8.05 55.91
C ALA A 508 5.72 6.94 55.01
#